data_AF-F5BFU6-F1
#
_entry.id   AF-F5BFU6-F1
#
_cell.length_a   1.000
_cell.length_b   1.000
_cell.length_c   1.000
_cell.angle_alpha   90.00
_cell.angle_beta   90.00
_cell.angle_gamma   90.00
#
_symmetry.space_group_name_H-M   'P 1'
#
loop_
_entity.id
_entity.type
_entity.pdbx_description
1 polymer ?
#
loop_
_entity_poly.entity_id
_entity_poly.type
_entity_poly.pdbx_seq_one_letter_code
_entity_poly.pdbx_strand_id
1 'polypeptide(L)'
;MDTTQVTLIHKILAAVDERNLPLWIGGGWAIDARLGRVTRKHDDIDLTFPGERRGELEAIVEMLGGRVMEELDYGFLAEIGDELLDCEPAWWADEAYEIAEAPQGSCPEAAEGVIAGRPVRCNSWEAIIWDYFYYADEVPPVDWPTKHIESYRLACTSLGAEKVEVLRAAFRSRYAA
;
A
#
# COMPACT_ATOMS: atom_id res chain seq x y z
N MET A 1 -8.31 -18.61 -2.49
CA MET A 1 -7.25 -17.62 -2.76
C MET A 1 -7.54 -17.06 -4.12
N ASP A 2 -7.69 -15.74 -4.23
CA ASP A 2 -7.84 -15.12 -5.53
C ASP A 2 -6.51 -15.27 -6.28
N THR A 3 -6.44 -16.25 -7.17
CA THR A 3 -5.20 -16.60 -7.85
C THR A 3 -4.81 -15.56 -8.89
N THR A 4 -5.77 -14.75 -9.37
CA THR A 4 -5.54 -13.77 -10.42
C THR A 4 -4.71 -12.61 -9.89
N GLN A 5 -5.17 -11.93 -8.83
CA GLN A 5 -4.43 -10.84 -8.20
C GLN A 5 -3.04 -11.27 -7.71
N VAL A 6 -2.92 -12.45 -7.08
CA VAL A 6 -1.61 -12.97 -6.65
C VAL A 6 -0.65 -13.14 -7.82
N THR A 7 -1.15 -13.70 -8.94
CA THR A 7 -0.34 -13.87 -10.15
C THR A 7 0.06 -12.51 -10.74
N LEU A 8 -0.86 -11.53 -10.74
CA LEU A 8 -0.58 -10.19 -11.22
C LEU A 8 0.47 -9.47 -10.36
N ILE A 9 0.34 -9.52 -9.03
CA ILE A 9 1.35 -9.00 -8.08
C ILE A 9 2.71 -9.61 -8.37
N HIS A 10 2.80 -10.93 -8.60
CA HIS A 10 4.06 -11.58 -8.92
C HIS A 10 4.65 -11.12 -10.27
N LYS A 11 3.82 -10.88 -11.28
CA LYS A 11 4.27 -10.34 -12.58
C LYS A 11 4.81 -8.91 -12.43
N ILE A 12 4.09 -8.04 -11.73
CA ILE A 12 4.53 -6.66 -11.45
C ILE A 12 5.86 -6.69 -10.70
N LEU A 13 5.94 -7.46 -9.62
CA LEU A 13 7.15 -7.58 -8.82
C LEU A 13 8.33 -8.15 -9.61
N ALA A 14 8.11 -9.08 -10.55
CA ALA A 14 9.18 -9.56 -11.43
C ALA A 14 9.69 -8.45 -12.37
N ALA A 15 8.77 -7.66 -12.94
CA ALA A 15 9.10 -6.57 -13.84
C ALA A 15 9.85 -5.41 -13.15
N VAL A 16 9.49 -5.07 -11.90
CA VAL A 16 10.21 -4.03 -11.14
C VAL A 16 11.60 -4.51 -10.70
N ASP A 17 11.75 -5.80 -10.36
CA ASP A 17 13.04 -6.40 -10.01
C ASP A 17 14.03 -6.32 -11.19
N GLU A 18 13.58 -6.60 -12.42
CA GLU A 18 14.40 -6.45 -13.64
C GLU A 18 14.90 -5.03 -13.88
N ARG A 19 14.20 -4.02 -13.33
CA ARG A 19 14.54 -2.59 -13.45
C ARG A 19 15.23 -2.01 -12.23
N ASN A 20 15.51 -2.83 -11.21
CA ASN A 20 15.95 -2.36 -9.90
C ASN A 20 15.04 -1.23 -9.36
N LEU A 21 13.74 -1.31 -9.63
CA LEU A 21 12.74 -0.38 -9.13
C LEU A 21 12.19 -0.95 -7.82
N PRO A 22 12.49 -0.35 -6.65
CA PRO A 22 11.85 -0.81 -5.43
C PRO A 22 10.34 -0.52 -5.51
N LEU A 23 9.56 -1.45 -4.98
CA LEU A 23 8.11 -1.37 -4.93
C LEU A 23 7.67 -1.92 -3.57
N TRP A 24 6.72 -1.25 -2.94
CA TRP A 24 6.12 -1.70 -1.68
C TRP A 24 4.66 -2.03 -1.94
N ILE A 25 4.23 -3.17 -1.40
CA ILE A 25 2.81 -3.52 -1.34
C ILE A 25 2.17 -2.68 -0.22
N GLY A 26 1.04 -2.03 -0.53
CA GLY A 26 0.27 -1.19 0.38
C GLY A 26 -1.06 -1.79 0.82
N GLY A 27 -1.81 -0.99 1.58
CA GLY A 27 -3.20 -1.25 1.96
C GLY A 27 -3.51 -2.68 2.40
N GLY A 28 -4.58 -3.25 1.83
CA GLY A 28 -5.08 -4.58 2.23
C GLY A 28 -4.09 -5.71 1.95
N TRP A 29 -3.39 -5.64 0.83
CA TRP A 29 -2.40 -6.64 0.43
C TRP A 29 -1.15 -6.60 1.33
N ALA A 30 -0.76 -5.44 1.85
CA ALA A 30 0.35 -5.30 2.79
C ALA A 30 0.05 -5.99 4.12
N ILE A 31 -1.19 -5.84 4.61
CA ILE A 31 -1.66 -6.54 5.82
C ILE A 31 -1.52 -8.05 5.63
N ASP A 32 -2.07 -8.58 4.54
CA ASP A 32 -2.02 -10.03 4.24
C ASP A 32 -0.60 -10.54 4.03
N ALA A 33 0.26 -9.76 3.37
CA ALA A 33 1.66 -10.08 3.17
C ALA A 33 2.43 -10.16 4.50
N ARG A 34 2.27 -9.17 5.38
CA ARG A 34 2.90 -9.14 6.72
C ARG A 34 2.36 -10.25 7.64
N LEU A 35 1.10 -10.64 7.48
CA LEU A 35 0.51 -11.80 8.16
C LEU A 35 0.94 -13.14 7.54
N GLY A 36 1.55 -13.14 6.36
CA GLY A 36 1.95 -14.33 5.60
C GLY A 36 0.76 -15.18 5.11
N ARG A 37 -0.45 -14.61 5.05
CA ARG A 37 -1.67 -15.31 4.61
C ARG A 37 -2.68 -14.33 4.02
N VAL A 38 -3.39 -14.76 2.99
CA VAL A 38 -4.50 -14.00 2.42
C VAL A 38 -5.74 -14.15 3.31
N THR A 39 -6.22 -13.07 3.92
CA THR A 39 -7.31 -13.09 4.89
C THR A 39 -8.67 -12.76 4.28
N ARG A 40 -8.70 -12.05 3.15
CA ARG A 40 -9.93 -11.67 2.44
C ARG A 40 -9.69 -11.52 0.93
N LYS A 41 -10.76 -11.24 0.19
CA LYS A 41 -10.64 -10.71 -1.17
C LYS A 41 -10.32 -9.21 -1.11
N HIS A 42 -9.51 -8.73 -2.04
CA HIS A 42 -9.20 -7.31 -2.26
C HIS A 42 -9.84 -6.86 -3.57
N ASP A 43 -10.30 -5.61 -3.63
CA ASP A 43 -10.95 -5.08 -4.83
C ASP A 43 -9.91 -4.49 -5.80
N ASP A 44 -8.75 -4.14 -5.25
CA ASP A 44 -7.62 -3.44 -5.84
C ASP A 44 -6.30 -4.03 -5.32
N ILE A 45 -5.20 -3.56 -5.91
CA ILE A 45 -3.82 -3.80 -5.48
C ILE A 45 -3.17 -2.44 -5.24
N ASP A 46 -2.97 -2.12 -3.96
CA ASP A 46 -2.28 -0.90 -3.54
C ASP A 46 -0.76 -1.06 -3.67
N LEU A 47 -0.10 -0.11 -4.35
CA LEU A 47 1.34 -0.10 -4.60
C LEU A 47 1.93 1.26 -4.24
N THR A 48 3.04 1.25 -3.50
CA THR A 48 3.88 2.44 -3.34
C THR A 48 5.14 2.31 -4.19
N PHE A 49 5.50 3.38 -4.91
CA PHE A 49 6.64 3.40 -5.84
C PHE A 49 7.46 4.71 -5.72
N PRO A 50 8.74 4.73 -6.10
CA PRO A 50 9.52 5.98 -6.16
C PRO A 50 8.91 6.98 -7.13
N GLY A 51 8.45 8.13 -6.63
CA GLY A 51 7.73 9.13 -7.40
C GLY A 51 8.52 9.66 -8.60
N GLU A 52 9.83 9.84 -8.46
CA GLU A 52 10.71 10.28 -9.53
C GLU A 52 10.92 9.22 -10.64
N ARG A 53 10.51 7.97 -10.39
CA ARG A 53 10.58 6.84 -11.34
C ARG A 53 9.21 6.41 -11.86
N ARG A 54 8.19 7.25 -11.73
CA ARG A 54 6.82 7.00 -12.22
C ARG A 54 6.78 6.40 -13.63
N GLY A 55 7.51 6.99 -14.58
CA GLY A 55 7.50 6.52 -15.97
C GLY A 55 7.96 5.06 -16.15
N GLU A 56 8.76 4.52 -15.22
CA GLU A 56 9.14 3.10 -15.25
C GLU A 56 8.01 2.19 -14.78
N LEU A 57 7.22 2.62 -13.77
CA LEU A 57 6.04 1.89 -13.34
C LEU A 57 4.96 1.91 -14.42
N GLU A 58 4.72 3.06 -15.06
CA GLU A 58 3.78 3.17 -16.19
C GLU A 58 4.21 2.25 -17.35
N ALA A 59 5.50 2.21 -17.69
CA ALA A 59 6.01 1.29 -18.70
C ALA A 59 5.83 -0.20 -18.33
N ILE A 60 5.84 -0.55 -17.04
CA ILE A 60 5.53 -1.90 -16.57
C ILE A 60 4.03 -2.19 -16.75
N VAL A 61 3.16 -1.24 -16.37
CA VAL A 61 1.71 -1.36 -16.56
C VAL A 61 1.40 -1.61 -18.04
N GLU A 62 1.96 -0.80 -18.95
CA GLU A 62 1.79 -0.98 -20.41
C GLU A 62 2.34 -2.33 -20.90
N MET A 63 3.52 -2.73 -20.44
CA MET A 63 4.14 -4.02 -20.80
C MET A 63 3.28 -5.22 -20.38
N LEU A 64 2.59 -5.11 -19.25
CA LEU A 64 1.66 -6.14 -18.76
C LEU A 64 0.27 -6.06 -19.42
N GLY A 65 0.09 -5.17 -20.41
CA GLY A 65 -1.13 -5.02 -21.19
C GLY A 65 -2.19 -4.13 -20.51
N GLY A 66 -1.79 -3.37 -19.50
CA GLY A 66 -2.63 -2.40 -18.81
C GLY A 66 -2.49 -0.99 -19.34
N ARG A 67 -3.08 -0.06 -18.60
CA ARG A 67 -3.04 1.38 -18.85
C ARG A 67 -3.28 2.17 -17.57
N VAL A 68 -2.76 3.39 -17.50
CA VAL A 68 -3.17 4.38 -16.50
C VAL A 68 -4.57 4.87 -16.85
N MET A 69 -5.42 4.97 -15.83
CA MET A 69 -6.85 5.29 -15.96
C MET A 69 -7.17 6.70 -15.50
N GLU A 70 -6.66 7.08 -14.33
CA GLU A 70 -7.02 8.33 -13.65
C GLU A 70 -5.83 8.86 -12.85
N GLU A 71 -5.70 10.19 -12.84
CA GLU A 71 -4.77 10.90 -11.95
C GLU A 71 -5.51 11.33 -10.70
N LEU A 72 -4.92 11.09 -9.54
CA LEU A 72 -5.42 11.49 -8.23
C LEU A 72 -4.48 12.52 -7.61
N ASP A 73 -4.96 13.26 -6.62
CA ASP A 73 -4.11 14.25 -5.91
C ASP A 73 -2.93 13.58 -5.19
N TYR A 74 -3.06 12.31 -4.82
CA TYR A 74 -2.05 11.52 -4.12
C TYR A 74 -1.36 10.47 -4.99
N GLY A 75 -1.69 10.33 -6.28
CA GLY A 75 -1.18 9.22 -7.07
C GLY A 75 -1.92 9.00 -8.38
N PHE A 76 -1.96 7.75 -8.85
CA PHE A 76 -2.72 7.41 -10.04
C PHE A 76 -3.34 6.02 -9.94
N LEU A 77 -4.47 5.84 -10.63
CA LEU A 77 -5.09 4.53 -10.82
C LEU A 77 -4.66 3.93 -12.16
N ALA A 78 -4.38 2.63 -12.17
CA ALA A 78 -4.13 1.87 -13.39
C ALA A 78 -4.95 0.58 -13.41
N GLU A 79 -5.17 0.05 -14.60
CA GLU A 79 -5.93 -1.19 -14.83
C GLU A 79 -5.04 -2.17 -15.59
N ILE A 80 -4.95 -3.42 -15.12
CA ILE A 80 -4.34 -4.54 -15.88
C ILE A 80 -5.35 -5.71 -15.93
N GLY A 81 -5.97 -5.89 -17.09
CA GLY A 81 -7.11 -6.81 -17.20
C GLY A 81 -8.32 -6.23 -16.47
N ASP A 82 -8.93 -7.02 -15.56
CA ASP A 82 -10.06 -6.58 -14.72
C ASP A 82 -9.60 -6.12 -13.32
N GLU A 83 -8.28 -6.04 -13.07
CA GLU A 83 -7.72 -5.71 -11.76
C GLU A 83 -7.27 -4.25 -11.71
N LEU A 84 -7.68 -3.54 -10.65
CA LEU A 84 -7.29 -2.17 -10.37
C LEU A 84 -5.99 -2.13 -9.58
N LEU A 85 -5.12 -1.18 -9.95
CA LEU A 85 -3.92 -0.79 -9.23
C LEU A 85 -4.13 0.62 -8.69
N ASP A 86 -3.94 0.79 -7.39
CA ASP A 86 -3.86 2.11 -6.75
C ASP A 86 -2.40 2.41 -6.44
N CYS A 87 -1.83 3.41 -7.12
CA CYS A 87 -0.40 3.67 -7.11
C CYS A 87 -0.09 5.01 -6.44
N GLU A 88 0.55 4.95 -5.27
CA GLU A 88 0.99 6.12 -4.50
C GLU A 88 2.51 6.35 -4.62
N PRO A 89 2.99 7.57 -4.86
CA PRO A 89 4.41 7.86 -4.89
C PRO A 89 4.99 8.00 -3.47
N ALA A 90 6.14 7.36 -3.23
CA ALA A 90 7.04 7.68 -2.15
C ALA A 90 8.23 8.50 -2.65
N TRP A 91 8.77 9.34 -1.78
CA TRP A 91 9.82 10.30 -2.10
C TRP A 91 11.05 10.03 -1.26
N TRP A 92 12.23 10.12 -1.87
CA TRP A 92 13.48 9.97 -1.15
C TRP A 92 13.67 11.09 -0.12
N ALA A 93 13.65 10.74 1.17
CA ALA A 93 13.82 11.64 2.29
C ALA A 93 15.12 11.30 3.03
N ASP A 94 16.24 11.71 2.44
CA ASP A 94 17.63 11.51 2.89
C ASP A 94 18.12 10.06 2.93
N GLU A 95 17.49 9.19 3.71
CA GLU A 95 17.95 7.82 3.98
C GLU A 95 16.97 6.72 3.57
N ALA A 96 15.70 7.06 3.35
CA ALA A 96 14.66 6.12 2.95
C ALA A 96 13.66 6.77 1.99
N TYR A 97 12.90 5.95 1.27
CA TYR A 97 11.68 6.42 0.61
C TYR A 97 10.59 6.59 1.66
N GLU A 98 9.83 7.68 1.55
CA GLU A 98 8.72 7.99 2.45
C GLU A 98 7.47 8.38 1.67
N ILE A 99 6.32 7.82 2.04
CA ILE A 99 5.02 8.29 1.57
C ILE A 99 4.83 9.73 2.06
N ALA A 100 4.29 10.58 1.19
CA ALA A 100 4.04 11.97 1.52
C ALA A 100 3.17 12.07 2.78
N GLU A 101 3.59 12.90 3.74
CA GLU A 101 2.87 13.12 5.00
C GLU A 101 2.78 11.92 5.96
N ALA A 102 3.13 10.70 5.53
CA ALA A 102 3.16 9.54 6.42
C ALA A 102 4.27 9.65 7.49
N PRO A 103 4.18 8.85 8.58
CA PRO A 103 5.27 8.72 9.54
C PRO A 103 6.55 8.19 8.89
N GLN A 104 7.72 8.60 9.40
CA GLN A 104 9.01 8.05 9.00
C GLN A 104 9.05 6.52 9.13
N GLY A 105 9.71 5.86 8.19
CA GLY A 105 9.74 4.41 8.07
C GLY A 105 8.51 3.86 7.36
N SER A 106 7.82 4.67 6.56
CA SER A 106 6.64 4.24 5.80
C SER A 106 6.98 3.18 4.75
N CYS A 107 8.18 3.24 4.15
CA CYS A 107 8.64 2.31 3.12
C CYS A 107 9.96 1.62 3.52
N PRO A 108 9.93 0.61 4.42
CA PRO A 108 11.14 -0.07 4.88
C PRO A 108 11.87 -0.80 3.74
N GLU A 109 13.20 -0.76 3.71
CA GLU A 109 13.99 -1.41 2.65
C GLU A 109 13.87 -2.94 2.67
N ALA A 110 13.64 -3.52 3.87
CA ALA A 110 13.54 -4.95 4.07
C ALA A 110 12.25 -5.55 3.46
N ALA A 111 12.34 -6.82 3.05
CA ALA A 111 11.16 -7.60 2.66
C ALA A 111 10.41 -8.07 3.93
N GLU A 112 9.47 -7.25 4.40
CA GLU A 112 8.74 -7.48 5.66
C GLU A 112 7.46 -8.33 5.51
N GLY A 113 7.12 -8.74 4.28
CA GLY A 113 5.96 -9.57 4.00
C GLY A 113 6.26 -10.75 3.07
N VAL A 114 5.29 -11.66 2.96
CA VAL A 114 5.32 -12.81 2.04
C VAL A 114 3.97 -12.98 1.36
N ILE A 115 3.95 -12.99 0.02
CA ILE A 115 2.76 -13.30 -0.77
C ILE A 115 3.02 -14.57 -1.58
N ALA A 116 2.26 -15.63 -1.27
CA ALA A 116 2.35 -16.93 -1.95
C ALA A 116 3.79 -17.49 -2.01
N GLY A 117 4.54 -17.36 -0.91
CA GLY A 117 5.92 -17.84 -0.79
C GLY A 117 6.99 -16.90 -1.35
N ARG A 118 6.61 -15.79 -2.01
CA ARG A 118 7.55 -14.75 -2.45
C ARG A 118 7.72 -13.70 -1.35
N PRO A 119 8.94 -13.43 -0.86
CA PRO A 119 9.22 -12.28 -0.01
C PRO A 119 8.96 -10.97 -0.76
N VAL A 120 8.33 -10.00 -0.10
CA VAL A 120 7.96 -8.71 -0.68
C VAL A 120 8.24 -7.59 0.31
N ARG A 121 8.58 -6.39 -0.20
CA ARG A 121 8.53 -5.17 0.62
C ARG A 121 7.09 -4.74 0.79
N CYS A 122 6.75 -4.23 1.96
CA CYS A 122 5.42 -3.73 2.29
C CYS A 122 5.55 -2.40 3.03
N ASN A 123 4.59 -1.50 2.89
CA ASN A 123 4.55 -0.31 3.76
C ASN A 123 4.44 -0.73 5.23
N SER A 124 4.99 0.07 6.15
CA SER A 124 4.95 -0.23 7.59
C SER A 124 3.53 -0.32 8.15
N TRP A 125 3.37 -0.96 9.31
CA TRP A 125 2.08 -0.97 9.99
C TRP A 125 1.60 0.44 10.32
N GLU A 126 2.52 1.31 10.72
CA GLU A 126 2.29 2.72 10.97
C GLU A 126 1.72 3.41 9.74
N ALA A 127 2.32 3.24 8.55
CA ALA A 127 1.81 3.80 7.29
C ALA A 127 0.41 3.26 6.94
N ILE A 128 0.22 1.93 6.99
CA ILE A 128 -1.08 1.31 6.70
C ILE A 128 -2.20 1.87 7.61
N ILE A 129 -1.92 2.04 8.90
CA ILE A 129 -2.89 2.59 9.85
C ILE A 129 -3.10 4.09 9.64
N TRP A 130 -2.06 4.79 9.20
CA TRP A 130 -2.12 6.21 8.87
C TRP A 130 -3.13 6.49 7.75
N ASP A 131 -3.14 5.67 6.69
CA ASP A 131 -4.12 5.77 5.60
C ASP A 131 -5.56 5.55 6.09
N TYR A 132 -5.76 4.61 7.02
CA TYR A 132 -7.07 4.44 7.65
C TYR A 132 -7.50 5.64 8.50
N PHE A 133 -6.57 6.46 9.00
CA PHE A 133 -6.95 7.71 9.67
C PHE A 133 -7.42 8.77 8.67
N TYR A 134 -6.75 8.92 7.52
CA TYR A 134 -7.26 9.77 6.44
C TYR A 134 -8.64 9.31 5.95
N TYR A 135 -8.79 8.01 5.70
CA TYR A 135 -10.08 7.45 5.28
C TYR A 135 -11.19 7.68 6.32
N ALA A 136 -10.85 7.81 7.61
CA ALA A 136 -11.82 8.08 8.67
C ALA A 136 -12.28 9.54 8.69
N ASP A 137 -11.43 10.46 8.23
CA ASP A 137 -11.76 11.87 8.08
C ASP A 137 -12.56 12.12 6.79
N GLU A 138 -12.35 11.31 5.75
CA GLU A 138 -13.13 11.37 4.50
C GLU A 138 -14.49 10.69 4.61
N VAL A 139 -14.53 9.48 5.19
CA VAL A 139 -15.72 8.66 5.32
C VAL A 139 -15.91 8.28 6.78
N PRO A 140 -17.05 8.62 7.42
CA PRO A 140 -17.30 8.22 8.79
C PRO A 140 -17.14 6.71 8.98
N PRO A 141 -16.44 6.22 10.01
CA PRO A 141 -16.20 4.78 10.21
C PRO A 141 -17.46 3.90 10.35
N VAL A 142 -18.62 4.51 10.61
CA VAL A 142 -19.92 3.81 10.63
C VAL A 142 -20.39 3.39 9.22
N ASP A 143 -19.93 4.10 8.19
CA ASP A 143 -20.27 3.87 6.78
C ASP A 143 -19.20 3.03 6.06
N TRP A 144 -18.12 2.67 6.76
CA TRP A 144 -17.08 1.82 6.21
C TRP A 144 -17.62 0.42 5.88
N PRO A 145 -17.26 -0.15 4.71
CA PRO A 145 -17.49 -1.54 4.45
C PRO A 145 -16.80 -2.42 5.50
N THR A 146 -17.43 -3.52 5.89
CA THR A 146 -16.90 -4.44 6.93
C THR A 146 -15.45 -4.85 6.67
N LYS A 147 -15.05 -5.05 5.41
CA LYS A 147 -13.66 -5.41 5.04
C LYS A 147 -12.62 -4.37 5.48
N HIS A 148 -12.94 -3.07 5.44
CA HIS A 148 -12.05 -2.01 5.90
C HIS A 148 -11.99 -1.98 7.42
N ILE A 149 -13.14 -2.14 8.10
CA ILE A 149 -13.20 -2.23 9.57
C ILE A 149 -12.35 -3.41 10.08
N GLU A 150 -12.45 -4.58 9.46
CA GLU A 150 -11.68 -5.76 9.89
C GLU A 150 -10.19 -5.62 9.56
N SER A 151 -9.84 -5.10 8.40
CA SER A 151 -8.44 -4.84 8.02
C SER A 151 -7.79 -3.84 8.98
N TYR A 152 -8.48 -2.75 9.29
CA TYR A 152 -8.05 -1.76 10.27
C TYR A 152 -7.80 -2.38 11.65
N ARG A 153 -8.73 -3.22 12.12
CA ARG A 153 -8.58 -3.94 13.40
C ARG A 153 -7.39 -4.89 13.40
N LEU A 154 -7.17 -5.62 12.30
CA LEU A 154 -6.02 -6.52 12.14
C LEU A 154 -4.71 -5.75 12.21
N ALA A 155 -4.60 -4.64 11.48
CA ALA A 155 -3.42 -3.78 11.50
C ALA A 155 -3.17 -3.21 12.91
N CYS A 156 -4.20 -2.66 13.55
CA CYS A 156 -4.10 -2.12 14.92
C CYS A 156 -3.68 -3.18 15.94
N THR A 157 -4.21 -4.41 15.83
CA THR A 157 -3.85 -5.52 16.71
C THR A 157 -2.40 -5.94 16.49
N SER A 158 -1.94 -5.93 15.24
CA SER A 158 -0.58 -6.32 14.87
C SER A 158 0.46 -5.28 15.32
N LEU A 159 0.13 -3.99 15.23
CA LEU A 159 0.99 -2.91 15.72
C LEU A 159 0.99 -2.81 17.26
N GLY A 160 -0.16 -3.05 17.89
CA GLY A 160 -0.38 -2.94 19.33
C GLY A 160 -1.08 -1.62 19.71
N ALA A 161 -2.04 -1.72 20.64
CA ALA A 161 -2.95 -0.62 20.97
C ALA A 161 -2.24 0.68 21.42
N GLU A 162 -1.19 0.57 22.24
CA GLU A 162 -0.44 1.73 22.74
C GLU A 162 0.18 2.54 21.58
N LYS A 163 0.82 1.86 20.63
CA LYS A 163 1.40 2.50 19.44
C LYS A 163 0.33 3.13 18.57
N VAL A 164 -0.80 2.47 18.38
CA VAL A 164 -1.94 3.00 17.60
C VAL A 164 -2.50 4.27 18.24
N GLU A 165 -2.59 4.33 19.57
CA GLU A 165 -3.05 5.52 20.28
C GLU A 165 -2.10 6.70 20.10
N VAL A 166 -0.78 6.46 20.23
CA VAL A 166 0.25 7.47 19.95
C VAL A 166 0.15 7.97 18.51
N LEU A 167 0.02 7.04 17.55
CA LEU A 167 -0.09 7.36 16.13
C LEU A 167 -1.35 8.19 15.83
N ARG A 168 -2.49 7.83 16.41
CA ARG A 168 -3.74 8.58 16.25
C ARG A 168 -3.65 9.97 16.86
N ALA A 169 -2.98 10.12 18.00
CA ALA A 169 -2.75 11.43 18.62
C ALA A 169 -1.85 12.31 17.74
N ALA A 170 -0.79 11.74 17.15
CA ALA A 170 0.07 12.42 16.21
C ALA A 170 -0.69 12.87 14.95
N PHE A 171 -1.52 11.99 14.37
CA PHE A 171 -2.38 12.32 13.23
C PHE A 171 -3.29 13.52 13.54
N ARG A 172 -4.04 13.44 14.63
CA ARG A 172 -4.93 14.54 15.06
C ARG A 172 -4.18 15.83 15.32
N SER A 173 -2.99 15.76 15.93
CA SER A 173 -2.17 16.96 16.17
C SER A 173 -1.68 17.59 14.88
N ARG A 174 -1.41 16.80 13.84
CA ARG A 174 -0.93 17.30 12.55
C ARG A 174 -2.02 18.00 11.74
N TYR A 175 -3.26 17.53 11.88
CA TYR A 175 -4.44 18.07 11.20
C TYR A 175 -5.36 18.91 12.09
N ALA A 176 -4.94 19.20 13.32
CA ALA A 176 -5.62 20.17 14.18
C ALA A 176 -5.40 21.58 13.60
N ALA A 177 -6.38 22.04 12.83
CA ALA A 177 -6.51 23.44 12.42
C ALA A 177 -6.98 24.32 13.59
#